data_AF-A0A0Q4X9V2-F1
#
_entry.id   AF-A0A0Q4X9V2-F1
#
_cell.length_a   1.000
_cell.length_b   1.000
_cell.length_c   1.000
_cell.angle_alpha   90.00
_cell.angle_beta   90.00
_cell.angle_gamma   90.00
#
_symmetry.space_group_name_H-M   'P 1'
#
loop_
_entity.id
_entity.type
_entity.pdbx_description
1 polymer ?
#
loop_
_entity_poly.entity_id
_entity_poly.type
_entity_poly.pdbx_seq_one_letter_code
_entity_poly.pdbx_strand_id
1 'polypeptide(L)'
;MLSNSTNMSALHAAGIVGTWDTDVPAGLSLLDEGAATLLAGNRALAGKPIPLDVAFGRIHPDDREWVFAAVRRVRQTGGPIAIEFRVLAATGEIRWILNRGYLTPDTRGAMRGYGAYIDTTETRRESAFVPPFAASTEADPLHLAADHCMRAHAAIRRSGDTYLAVLVEMLLFRIGRILARQHSP
;
A
#
# COMPACT_ATOMS: atom_id res chain seq x y z
N MET A 1 26.48 -5.44 -15.61
CA MET A 1 25.13 -5.99 -15.86
C MET A 1 24.92 -7.19 -14.94
N LEU A 2 24.31 -6.98 -13.78
CA LEU A 2 23.89 -8.06 -12.88
C LEU A 2 22.48 -7.72 -12.37
N SER A 3 21.51 -8.33 -13.05
CA SER A 3 20.27 -8.94 -12.56
C SER A 3 19.52 -8.26 -11.40
N ASN A 4 18.57 -7.41 -11.77
CA ASN A 4 17.60 -6.72 -10.91
C ASN A 4 16.43 -7.64 -10.46
N SER A 5 16.69 -8.94 -10.24
CA SER A 5 15.63 -9.98 -10.25
C SER A 5 15.31 -10.61 -8.89
N THR A 6 16.08 -10.33 -7.84
CA THR A 6 16.05 -11.15 -6.61
C THR A 6 15.19 -10.57 -5.47
N ASN A 7 14.86 -9.28 -5.48
CA ASN A 7 14.08 -8.66 -4.40
C ASN A 7 12.55 -8.83 -4.55
N MET A 8 12.08 -9.38 -5.68
CA MET A 8 10.65 -9.48 -6.00
C MET A 8 9.90 -10.58 -5.22
N SER A 9 10.60 -11.54 -4.58
CA SER A 9 9.94 -12.74 -4.00
C SER A 9 9.42 -12.59 -2.56
N ALA A 10 9.99 -11.67 -1.77
CA ALA A 10 9.66 -11.49 -0.36
C ALA A 10 8.35 -10.70 -0.13
N LEU A 11 8.13 -9.64 -0.91
CA LEU A 11 6.94 -8.79 -0.85
C LEU A 11 5.69 -9.57 -1.30
N HIS A 12 5.81 -10.38 -2.34
CA HIS A 12 4.72 -11.21 -2.85
C HIS A 12 4.26 -12.27 -1.84
N ALA A 13 5.18 -12.86 -1.07
CA ALA A 13 4.86 -13.82 -0.01
C ALA A 13 4.11 -13.17 1.19
N ALA A 14 4.21 -11.85 1.36
CA ALA A 14 3.44 -11.07 2.33
C ALA A 14 2.13 -10.51 1.74
N GLY A 15 1.79 -10.90 0.51
CA GLY A 15 0.64 -10.37 -0.23
C GLY A 15 0.83 -8.94 -0.74
N ILE A 16 2.00 -8.31 -0.55
CA ILE A 16 2.23 -6.93 -1.00
C ILE A 16 2.27 -6.91 -2.52
N VAL A 17 1.29 -6.23 -3.12
CA VAL A 17 1.15 -6.02 -4.56
C VAL A 17 2.08 -4.91 -5.02
N GLY A 18 2.24 -3.86 -4.22
CA GLY A 18 3.04 -2.72 -4.57
C GLY A 18 2.83 -1.56 -3.61
N THR A 19 3.52 -0.46 -3.87
CA THR A 19 3.63 0.69 -2.99
C THR A 19 3.19 1.97 -3.66
N TRP A 20 2.84 2.96 -2.84
CA TRP A 20 2.47 4.29 -3.30
C TRP A 20 3.10 5.38 -2.44
N ASP A 21 3.40 6.51 -3.06
CA ASP A 21 3.72 7.78 -2.41
C ASP A 21 2.78 8.86 -2.93
N THR A 22 2.35 9.81 -2.11
CA THR A 22 1.46 10.89 -2.56
C THR A 22 1.93 12.26 -2.08
N ASP A 23 1.88 13.20 -3.02
CA ASP A 23 1.91 14.64 -2.80
C ASP A 23 0.47 15.16 -2.76
N VAL A 24 -0.07 15.35 -1.56
CA VAL A 24 -1.47 15.77 -1.42
C VAL A 24 -1.70 17.17 -2.01
N PRO A 25 -0.86 18.18 -1.74
CA PRO A 25 -1.00 19.49 -2.38
C PRO A 25 -0.94 19.44 -3.91
N ALA A 26 -0.04 18.65 -4.50
CA ALA A 26 0.02 18.51 -5.96
C ALA A 26 -1.15 17.68 -6.51
N GLY A 27 -1.84 16.91 -5.67
CA GLY A 27 -2.91 16.01 -6.07
C GLY A 27 -2.40 14.75 -6.80
N LEU A 28 -1.11 14.45 -6.69
CA LEU A 28 -0.44 13.40 -7.46
C LEU A 28 0.00 12.24 -6.56
N SER A 29 -0.07 11.04 -7.13
CA SER A 29 0.41 9.80 -6.55
C SER A 29 1.46 9.18 -7.45
N LEU A 30 2.48 8.59 -6.86
CA LEU A 30 3.48 7.75 -7.51
C LEU A 30 3.18 6.31 -7.12
N LEU A 31 3.03 5.44 -8.10
CA LEU A 31 2.90 3.99 -7.89
C LEU A 31 4.19 3.30 -8.32
N ASP A 32 4.60 2.25 -7.63
CA ASP A 32 5.59 1.33 -8.19
C ASP A 32 4.97 0.44 -9.29
N GLU A 33 5.77 -0.47 -9.87
CA GLU A 33 5.32 -1.30 -10.99
C GLU A 33 4.13 -2.20 -10.64
N GLY A 34 4.16 -2.84 -9.47
CA GLY A 34 3.09 -3.74 -9.06
C GLY A 34 1.79 -3.00 -8.76
N ALA A 35 1.87 -1.89 -8.03
CA ALA A 35 0.72 -1.03 -7.77
C ALA A 35 0.16 -0.41 -9.06
N ALA A 36 1.00 0.08 -9.97
CA ALA A 36 0.57 0.63 -11.26
C ALA A 36 -0.13 -0.42 -12.13
N THR A 37 0.37 -1.65 -12.10
CA THR A 37 -0.22 -2.77 -12.85
C THR A 37 -1.60 -3.12 -12.32
N LEU A 38 -1.78 -3.23 -11.00
CA LEU A 38 -3.06 -3.67 -10.44
C LEU A 38 -4.08 -2.53 -10.27
N LEU A 39 -3.68 -1.43 -9.63
CA LEU A 39 -4.61 -0.37 -9.21
C LEU A 39 -4.95 0.59 -10.36
N ALA A 40 -3.95 0.97 -11.15
CA ALA A 40 -4.15 1.82 -12.33
C ALA A 40 -4.42 0.99 -13.60
N GLY A 41 -4.14 -0.32 -13.57
CA GLY A 41 -4.31 -1.19 -14.73
C GLY A 41 -3.28 -0.95 -15.84
N ASN A 42 -2.20 -0.24 -15.57
CA ASN A 42 -1.19 0.13 -16.56
C ASN A 42 0.20 0.26 -15.92
N ARG A 43 1.03 -0.77 -16.12
CA ARG A 43 2.42 -0.81 -15.63
C ARG A 43 3.28 0.36 -16.11
N ALA A 44 2.97 0.96 -17.27
CA ALA A 44 3.76 2.06 -17.82
C ALA A 44 3.59 3.38 -17.05
N LEU A 45 2.67 3.42 -16.08
CA LEU A 45 2.50 4.54 -15.14
C LEU A 45 3.42 4.44 -13.91
N ALA A 46 4.16 3.34 -13.75
CA ALA A 46 5.10 3.16 -12.66
C ALA A 46 6.13 4.30 -12.60
N GLY A 47 6.34 4.86 -11.40
CA GLY A 47 7.26 5.96 -11.15
C GLY A 47 6.85 7.30 -11.75
N LYS A 48 5.66 7.41 -12.36
CA LYS A 48 5.14 8.67 -12.92
C LYS A 48 4.13 9.30 -11.96
N PRO A 49 4.22 10.61 -11.69
CA PRO A 49 3.20 11.31 -10.93
C PRO A 49 1.87 11.27 -11.68
N ILE A 50 0.84 10.69 -11.08
CA ILE A 50 -0.48 10.52 -11.68
C ILE A 50 -1.59 11.04 -10.74
N PRO A 51 -2.68 11.61 -11.29
CA PRO A 51 -3.86 11.94 -10.50
C PRO A 51 -4.45 10.74 -9.74
N LEU A 52 -5.11 11.00 -8.61
CA LEU A 52 -5.68 9.95 -7.75
C LEU A 52 -6.72 9.08 -8.48
N ASP A 53 -7.53 9.68 -9.34
CA ASP A 53 -8.53 8.99 -10.15
C ASP A 53 -7.92 8.02 -11.16
N VAL A 54 -6.75 8.38 -11.71
CA VAL A 54 -5.95 7.48 -12.56
C VAL A 54 -5.31 6.37 -11.72
N ALA A 55 -4.76 6.70 -10.55
CA ALA A 55 -4.17 5.72 -9.64
C ALA A 55 -5.19 4.67 -9.17
N PHE A 56 -6.48 5.04 -9.08
CA PHE A 56 -7.59 4.18 -8.67
C PHE A 56 -8.49 3.74 -9.83
N GLY A 57 -7.97 3.71 -11.06
CA GLY A 57 -8.74 3.38 -12.26
C GLY A 57 -9.39 1.99 -12.26
N ARG A 58 -8.88 1.04 -11.45
CA ARG A 58 -9.40 -0.34 -11.35
C ARG A 58 -10.23 -0.65 -10.11
N ILE A 59 -10.54 0.34 -9.27
CA ILE A 59 -11.46 0.12 -8.14
C ILE A 59 -12.82 -0.34 -8.67
N HIS A 60 -13.40 -1.36 -8.01
CA HIS A 60 -14.73 -1.84 -8.35
C HIS A 60 -15.76 -0.69 -8.32
N PRO A 61 -16.68 -0.57 -9.28
CA PRO A 61 -17.62 0.55 -9.37
C PRO A 61 -18.35 0.85 -8.05
N ASP A 62 -18.88 -0.19 -7.39
CA ASP A 62 -19.57 -0.08 -6.10
C ASP A 62 -18.69 0.45 -4.95
N ASP A 63 -17.36 0.30 -5.05
CA ASP A 63 -16.45 0.72 -3.99
C ASP A 63 -15.90 2.14 -4.20
N ARG A 64 -16.02 2.67 -5.42
CA ARG A 64 -15.38 3.91 -5.82
C ARG A 64 -15.79 5.09 -4.94
N GLU A 65 -17.07 5.26 -4.65
CA GLU A 65 -17.53 6.42 -3.89
C GLU A 65 -16.95 6.45 -2.47
N TRP A 66 -17.09 5.34 -1.74
CA TRP A 66 -16.70 5.27 -0.34
C TRP A 66 -15.17 5.26 -0.19
N VAL A 67 -14.42 4.61 -1.09
CA VAL A 67 -12.95 4.62 -1.06
C VAL A 67 -12.42 6.04 -1.24
N PHE A 68 -12.93 6.77 -2.22
CA PHE A 68 -12.51 8.15 -2.44
C PHE A 68 -12.89 9.05 -1.26
N ALA A 69 -14.03 8.83 -0.61
CA ALA A 69 -14.41 9.55 0.60
C ALA A 69 -13.44 9.29 1.76
N ALA A 70 -13.04 8.03 1.98
CA ALA A 70 -12.06 7.66 2.99
C ALA A 70 -10.69 8.29 2.72
N VAL A 71 -10.20 8.22 1.48
CA VAL A 71 -8.92 8.82 1.10
C VAL A 71 -8.94 10.35 1.20
N ARG A 72 -10.04 11.01 0.80
CA ARG A 72 -10.21 12.47 0.99
C ARG A 72 -10.14 12.84 2.48
N ARG A 73 -10.79 12.07 3.35
CA ARG A 73 -10.75 12.32 4.80
C ARG A 73 -9.32 12.30 5.32
N VAL A 74 -8.56 11.23 5.03
CA VAL A 74 -7.17 11.13 5.53
C VAL A 74 -6.24 12.15 4.88
N ARG A 75 -6.50 12.56 3.63
CA ARG A 75 -5.79 13.69 2.99
C ARG A 75 -6.00 15.03 3.71
N GLN A 76 -7.13 15.20 4.41
CA GLN A 76 -7.43 16.42 5.18
C GLN A 76 -6.92 16.33 6.62
N THR A 77 -7.08 15.18 7.28
CA THR A 77 -6.76 15.02 8.71
C THR A 77 -5.34 14.57 8.98
N GLY A 78 -4.67 13.95 7.99
CA GLY A 78 -3.50 13.11 8.23
C GLY A 78 -3.86 11.85 9.02
N GLY A 79 -2.85 11.04 9.31
CA GLY A 79 -2.98 9.82 10.10
C GLY A 79 -2.88 8.52 9.28
N PRO A 80 -3.15 7.38 9.92
CA PRO A 80 -3.05 6.07 9.28
C PRO A 80 -4.14 5.88 8.22
N ILE A 81 -3.79 5.15 7.17
CA ILE A 81 -4.71 4.58 6.18
C ILE A 81 -4.73 3.07 6.41
N ALA A 82 -5.92 2.53 6.58
CA ALA A 82 -6.19 1.08 6.56
C ALA A 82 -7.60 0.89 5.99
N ILE A 83 -7.69 0.76 4.66
CA ILE A 83 -8.97 0.55 3.96
C ILE A 83 -8.85 -0.64 3.03
N GLU A 84 -9.83 -1.53 3.06
CA GLU A 84 -9.86 -2.73 2.22
C GLU A 84 -11.00 -2.64 1.21
N PHE A 85 -10.70 -2.75 -0.09
CA PHE A 85 -11.65 -2.57 -1.17
C PHE A 85 -11.40 -3.53 -2.34
N ARG A 86 -12.39 -3.66 -3.22
CA ARG A 86 -12.30 -4.50 -4.41
C ARG A 86 -11.65 -3.77 -5.57
N VAL A 87 -10.80 -4.49 -6.30
CA VAL A 87 -10.24 -4.07 -7.59
C VAL A 87 -10.57 -5.10 -8.66
N LEU A 88 -10.79 -4.61 -9.89
CA LEU A 88 -11.00 -5.43 -11.07
C LEU A 88 -9.65 -5.70 -11.74
N ALA A 89 -9.16 -6.94 -11.63
CA ALA A 89 -7.95 -7.37 -12.31
C ALA A 89 -8.13 -7.32 -13.84
N ALA A 90 -7.01 -7.31 -14.58
CA ALA A 90 -7.05 -7.31 -16.05
C ALA A 90 -7.78 -8.53 -16.64
N THR A 91 -7.81 -9.64 -15.89
CA THR A 91 -8.51 -10.89 -16.23
C THR A 91 -10.03 -10.82 -15.97
N GLY A 92 -10.53 -9.75 -15.34
CA GLY A 92 -11.93 -9.61 -14.91
C GLY A 92 -12.21 -10.19 -13.52
N GLU A 93 -11.24 -10.84 -12.88
CA GLU A 93 -11.38 -11.32 -11.50
C GLU A 93 -11.42 -10.14 -10.51
N ILE A 94 -12.24 -10.29 -9.46
CA ILE A 94 -12.27 -9.38 -8.32
C ILE A 94 -11.18 -9.78 -7.34
N ARG A 95 -10.29 -8.84 -7.00
CA ARG A 95 -9.30 -8.99 -5.91
C ARG A 95 -9.64 -8.05 -4.76
N TRP A 96 -9.46 -8.52 -3.54
CA TRP A 96 -9.56 -7.70 -2.32
C TRP A 96 -8.19 -7.12 -2.00
N ILE A 97 -8.14 -5.80 -1.88
CA ILE A 97 -6.90 -5.04 -1.65
C ILE A 97 -7.04 -4.21 -0.39
N LEU A 98 -6.17 -4.49 0.57
CA LEU A 98 -5.91 -3.61 1.71
C LEU A 98 -4.90 -2.53 1.31
N ASN A 99 -5.33 -1.29 1.31
CA ASN A 99 -4.44 -0.13 1.31
C ASN A 99 -4.06 0.20 2.74
N ARG A 100 -2.77 0.05 3.06
CA ARG A 100 -2.20 0.37 4.36
C ARG A 100 -1.09 1.40 4.21
N GLY A 101 -1.17 2.49 4.96
CA GLY A 101 -0.17 3.55 4.88
C GLY A 101 -0.37 4.63 5.93
N TYR A 102 0.31 5.76 5.74
CA TYR A 102 0.22 6.88 6.67
C TYR A 102 0.41 8.21 5.95
N LEU A 103 -0.40 9.21 6.29
CA LEU A 103 -0.24 10.59 5.84
C LEU A 103 0.23 11.47 7.00
N THR A 104 1.27 12.26 6.75
CA THR A 104 1.86 13.18 7.71
C THR A 104 2.27 14.48 7.02
N PRO A 105 2.20 15.64 7.70
CA PRO A 105 2.85 16.85 7.20
C PRO A 105 4.36 16.64 7.06
N ASP A 106 4.95 17.20 6.01
CA ASP A 106 6.40 17.33 5.85
C ASP A 106 6.94 18.56 6.59
N THR A 107 8.24 18.83 6.48
CA THR A 107 8.91 19.96 7.14
C THR A 107 8.40 21.34 6.69
N ARG A 108 7.67 21.42 5.58
CA ARG A 108 7.04 22.64 5.06
C ARG A 108 5.54 22.67 5.32
N GLY A 109 5.00 21.70 6.08
CA GLY A 109 3.58 21.58 6.40
C GLY A 109 2.74 20.96 5.29
N ALA A 110 3.34 20.50 4.18
CA ALA A 110 2.62 19.86 3.10
C ALA A 110 2.31 18.40 3.46
N MET A 111 1.04 17.98 3.28
CA MET A 111 0.64 16.61 3.59
C MET A 111 1.26 15.63 2.57
N ARG A 112 2.04 14.68 3.06
CA ARG A 112 2.69 13.61 2.29
C ARG A 112 2.24 12.27 2.82
N GLY A 113 2.21 11.26 1.98
CA GLY A 113 1.89 9.92 2.43
C GLY A 113 2.65 8.84 1.69
N TYR A 114 2.83 7.71 2.35
CA TYR A 114 3.35 6.49 1.76
C TYR A 114 2.61 5.28 2.31
N GLY A 115 2.50 4.23 1.51
CA GLY A 115 1.93 2.97 1.93
C GLY A 115 2.12 1.85 0.92
N ALA A 116 1.43 0.75 1.19
CA ALA A 116 1.41 -0.45 0.39
C ALA A 116 -0.03 -0.90 0.12
N TYR A 117 -0.21 -1.54 -1.03
CA TYR A 117 -1.37 -2.33 -1.36
C TYR A 117 -1.04 -3.80 -1.10
N ILE A 118 -1.88 -4.47 -0.33
CA ILE A 118 -1.74 -5.87 0.06
C ILE A 118 -2.95 -6.61 -0.49
N ASP A 119 -2.72 -7.69 -1.23
CA ASP A 119 -3.76 -8.60 -1.66
C ASP A 119 -4.18 -9.51 -0.50
N THR A 120 -5.45 -9.40 -0.14
CA THR A 120 -6.12 -10.16 0.92
C THR A 120 -7.18 -11.10 0.38
N THR A 121 -7.26 -11.30 -0.95
CA THR A 121 -8.28 -12.10 -1.63
C THR A 121 -8.40 -13.51 -1.06
N GLU A 122 -7.28 -14.17 -0.75
CA GLU A 122 -7.26 -15.53 -0.20
C GLU A 122 -7.88 -15.58 1.20
N THR A 123 -7.42 -14.72 2.12
CA THR A 123 -7.97 -14.59 3.49
C THR A 123 -9.45 -14.22 3.48
N ARG A 124 -9.90 -13.48 2.46
CA ARG A 124 -11.30 -13.06 2.30
C ARG A 124 -12.23 -14.13 1.77
N ARG A 125 -11.74 -15.12 1.02
CA ARG A 125 -12.58 -16.25 0.57
C ARG A 125 -13.11 -17.07 1.76
N GLU A 126 -12.46 -16.95 2.91
CA GLU A 126 -12.79 -17.67 4.13
C GLU A 126 -13.61 -16.84 5.15
N SER A 127 -13.73 -15.52 4.95
CA SER A 127 -14.34 -14.59 5.92
C SER A 127 -15.39 -13.64 5.32
N ALA A 128 -16.44 -13.35 6.09
CA ALA A 128 -17.55 -12.48 5.67
C ALA A 128 -17.16 -11.00 5.53
N PHE A 129 -18.00 -10.21 4.84
CA PHE A 129 -17.76 -8.79 4.58
C PHE A 129 -17.86 -7.90 5.82
N VAL A 130 -16.74 -7.25 6.18
CA VAL A 130 -16.70 -6.20 7.20
C VAL A 130 -16.30 -4.87 6.54
N PRO A 131 -17.21 -3.88 6.44
CA PRO A 131 -16.86 -2.56 5.93
C PRO A 131 -15.97 -1.78 6.92
N PRO A 132 -15.00 -0.97 6.43
CA PRO A 132 -13.96 -0.38 7.27
C PRO A 132 -14.43 0.90 7.98
N PHE A 133 -15.12 0.73 9.10
CA PHE A 133 -15.09 1.69 10.22
C PHE A 133 -14.95 1.00 11.59
N ALA A 134 -14.69 -0.30 11.63
CA ALA A 134 -14.23 -0.95 12.84
C ALA A 134 -12.80 -0.50 13.13
N ALA A 135 -12.70 0.61 13.84
CA ALA A 135 -11.48 1.05 14.48
C ALA A 135 -11.01 -0.05 15.45
N SER A 136 -10.06 -0.87 15.03
CA SER A 136 -9.29 -1.67 15.97
C SER A 136 -8.20 -0.78 16.55
N THR A 137 -8.64 -0.08 17.59
CA THR A 137 -7.89 0.79 18.48
C THR A 137 -7.02 -0.07 19.38
N GLU A 138 -5.88 -0.52 18.83
CA GLU A 138 -4.59 -0.83 19.47
C GLU A 138 -3.79 -1.56 18.39
N ALA A 139 -2.93 -0.83 17.69
CA ALA A 139 -2.09 -1.43 16.66
C ALA A 139 -1.16 -2.43 17.34
N ASP A 140 -1.35 -3.72 17.07
CA ASP A 140 -0.37 -4.77 17.40
C ASP A 140 1.04 -4.23 17.14
N PRO A 141 1.96 -4.29 18.13
CA PRO A 141 3.30 -3.74 18.00
C PRO A 141 4.04 -4.17 16.72
N LEU A 142 3.79 -5.39 16.22
CA LEU A 142 4.39 -5.86 14.98
C LEU A 142 3.80 -5.18 13.74
N HIS A 143 2.50 -4.94 13.75
CA HIS A 143 1.84 -4.15 12.71
C HIS A 143 2.33 -2.69 12.71
N LEU A 144 2.50 -2.09 13.89
CA LEU A 144 3.08 -0.75 14.01
C LEU A 144 4.53 -0.70 13.54
N ALA A 145 5.33 -1.72 13.87
CA ALA A 145 6.71 -1.84 13.39
C ALA A 145 6.76 -2.01 11.86
N ALA A 146 5.85 -2.78 11.26
CA ALA A 146 5.74 -2.89 9.80
C ALA A 146 5.46 -1.52 9.17
N ASP A 147 4.52 -0.75 9.73
CA ASP A 147 4.18 0.59 9.24
C ASP A 147 5.38 1.54 9.31
N HIS A 148 6.15 1.51 10.40
CA HIS A 148 7.39 2.28 10.51
C HIS A 148 8.45 1.85 9.50
N CYS A 149 8.63 0.55 9.29
CA CYS A 149 9.60 0.04 8.33
C CYS A 149 9.21 0.41 6.89
N MET A 150 7.92 0.37 6.54
CA MET A 150 7.43 0.83 5.25
C MET A 150 7.77 2.31 5.03
N ARG A 151 7.53 3.17 6.03
CA ARG A 151 7.90 4.59 5.96
C ARG A 151 9.41 4.81 5.82
N ALA A 152 10.22 4.05 6.56
CA ALA A 152 11.67 4.12 6.46
C ALA A 152 12.14 3.67 5.06
N HIS A 153 11.57 2.59 4.53
CA HIS A 153 11.91 2.04 3.22
C HIS A 153 11.71 3.09 2.12
N ALA A 154 10.57 3.78 2.11
CA ALA A 154 10.27 4.83 1.14
C ALA A 154 11.28 5.99 1.20
N ALA A 155 11.61 6.46 2.41
CA ALA A 155 12.55 7.55 2.59
C ALA A 155 13.97 7.17 2.14
N ILE A 156 14.40 5.96 2.47
CA ILE A 156 15.71 5.42 2.08
C ILE A 156 15.81 5.22 0.56
N ARG A 157 14.74 4.74 -0.09
CA ARG A 157 14.74 4.64 -1.56
C ARG A 157 14.95 5.97 -2.25
N ARG A 158 14.44 7.07 -1.67
CA ARG A 158 14.66 8.43 -2.20
C ARG A 158 16.08 8.96 -1.94
N SER A 159 16.75 8.51 -0.89
CA SER A 159 18.16 8.91 -0.66
C SER A 159 19.13 8.21 -1.61
N GLY A 160 18.70 7.11 -2.24
CA GLY A 160 19.56 6.29 -3.10
C GLY A 160 20.49 5.36 -2.32
N ASP A 161 20.34 5.27 -1.00
CA ASP A 161 21.15 4.39 -0.16
C ASP A 161 20.67 2.94 -0.28
N THR A 162 21.37 2.16 -1.11
CA THR A 162 21.02 0.78 -1.42
C THR A 162 21.24 -0.17 -0.24
N TYR A 163 22.19 0.13 0.65
CA TYR A 163 22.48 -0.73 1.80
C TYR A 163 21.37 -0.63 2.84
N LEU A 164 20.97 0.59 3.18
CA LEU A 164 19.84 0.81 4.09
C LEU A 164 18.53 0.26 3.51
N ALA A 165 18.35 0.31 2.18
CA ALA A 165 17.15 -0.22 1.54
C ALA A 165 17.02 -1.72 1.78
N VAL A 166 18.11 -2.47 1.59
CA VAL A 166 18.16 -3.93 1.84
C VAL A 166 17.87 -4.24 3.31
N LEU A 167 18.44 -3.49 4.26
CA LEU A 167 18.21 -3.74 5.69
C LEU A 167 16.73 -3.57 6.08
N VAL A 168 16.07 -2.53 5.55
CA VAL A 168 14.66 -2.30 5.84
C VAL A 168 13.76 -3.32 5.12
N GLU A 169 14.10 -3.73 3.89
CA GLU A 169 13.40 -4.83 3.21
C GLU A 169 13.50 -6.16 3.99
N MET A 170 14.66 -6.49 4.54
CA MET A 170 14.85 -7.67 5.38
C MET A 170 14.00 -7.61 6.66
N LEU A 171 13.90 -6.44 7.29
CA LEU A 171 13.08 -6.25 8.48
C LEU A 171 11.59 -6.36 8.16
N LEU A 172 11.13 -5.73 7.07
CA LEU A 172 9.76 -5.86 6.58
C LEU A 172 9.39 -7.32 6.30
N PHE A 173 10.27 -8.05 5.63
CA PHE A 173 10.08 -9.48 5.36
C PHE A 173 9.97 -10.29 6.65
N ARG A 174 10.83 -10.03 7.63
CA ARG A 174 10.81 -10.73 8.92
C ARG A 174 9.51 -10.47 9.67
N ILE A 175 9.05 -9.22 9.71
CA ILE A 175 7.78 -8.85 10.35
C ILE A 175 6.60 -9.51 9.64
N GLY A 176 6.54 -9.43 8.30
CA GLY A 176 5.49 -10.05 7.50
C GLY A 176 5.36 -11.56 7.75
N ARG A 177 6.47 -12.28 7.88
CA ARG A 177 6.46 -13.70 8.23
C ARG A 177 5.90 -14.01 9.63
N ILE A 178 6.10 -13.12 10.59
CA ILE A 178 5.57 -13.31 11.94
C ILE A 178 4.06 -13.08 11.92
N LEU A 179 3.61 -12.01 11.26
CA LEU A 179 2.20 -11.67 11.13
C LEU A 179 1.40 -12.76 10.40
N ALA A 180 1.95 -13.32 9.31
CA ALA A 180 1.31 -14.42 8.57
C ALA A 180 1.11 -15.69 9.41
N ARG A 181 2.00 -15.96 10.36
CA ARG A 181 1.91 -17.12 11.26
C ARG A 181 0.90 -16.93 12.39
N GLN A 182 0.62 -15.69 12.80
CA GLN A 182 -0.36 -15.37 13.82
C GLN A 182 -1.81 -15.52 13.33
N HIS A 183 -2.02 -15.57 12.01
CA HIS A 183 -3.34 -15.69 11.38
C HIS A 183 -3.56 -17.06 10.70
N SER A 184 -2.67 -18.04 10.93
CA SER A 184 -2.91 -19.43 10.51
C SER A 184 -3.74 -20.14 11.61
N PRO A 185 -4.84 -20.84 11.26
CA PRO A 185 -5.72 -21.51 12.22
C PRO A 185 -5.03 -22.66 12.98
#